data_AF-A0A941N0B0-F1
#
_entry.id   AF-A0A941N0B0-F1
#
_cell.length_a   1.000
_cell.length_b   1.000
_cell.length_c   1.000
_cell.angle_alpha   90.00
_cell.angle_beta   90.00
_cell.angle_gamma   90.00
#
_symmetry.space_group_name_H-M   'P 1'
#
loop_
_entity.id
_entity.type
_entity.pdbx_description
1 polymer ?
#
loop_
_entity_poly.entity_id
_entity_poly.type
_entity_poly.pdbx_seq_one_letter_code
_entity_poly.pdbx_strand_id
1 'polypeptide(L)'
;LEMCFVAGTPIHTIDGLRPIETIAAGQSVLCSDPAALGKSSPVYKLVLRTFVTHPDRLYHVTIQRDDGFSETLGTTAEHPFFVSQRNEFVPAAELQVGDQLILASGGRAQISDIRIEKAAGDATFTTYNFEVADQHTYFVGQSGVWVHNISKAFCNLLGKTYTKAAERIPTAESKAKAAKKTAELLIKKAAGDGTKIDETLDHLRKVESLGKEAAEAIEREVRKQLRDVATSKNTRVIRTSNPKHHPNSVSPEPKNVQELFDRSVVDDKGVRWVKDSDGVIHRFSAPSNGESHWNGSTSGVDPIRIESISNKIRELLK
;
A
#
# COMPACT_ATOMS: atom_id res chain seq x y z
N LEU A 1 -0.14 -0.09 -4.44
CA LEU A 1 1.02 -0.82 -3.88
C LEU A 1 1.85 -1.26 -5.08
N GLU A 2 3.12 -0.90 -5.12
CA GLU A 2 4.01 -1.16 -6.27
C GLU A 2 5.04 -2.27 -5.97
N MET A 3 5.05 -2.86 -4.77
CA MET A 3 6.01 -3.90 -4.38
C MET A 3 5.45 -5.30 -4.64
N CYS A 4 5.86 -5.97 -5.72
CA CYS A 4 5.29 -7.25 -6.12
C CYS A 4 6.34 -8.20 -6.73
N PHE A 5 5.99 -9.47 -6.89
CA PHE A 5 6.78 -10.49 -7.60
C PHE A 5 5.96 -11.16 -8.71
N VAL A 6 6.65 -11.71 -9.72
CA VAL A 6 6.00 -12.46 -10.81
C VAL A 6 5.43 -13.80 -10.32
N ALA A 7 4.45 -14.34 -11.06
CA ALA A 7 3.93 -15.69 -10.85
C ALA A 7 5.06 -16.74 -10.78
N GLY A 8 4.86 -17.80 -10.00
CA GLY A 8 5.83 -18.87 -9.80
C GLY A 8 6.89 -18.54 -8.74
N THR A 9 6.99 -17.30 -8.27
CA THR A 9 7.98 -16.91 -7.24
C THR A 9 7.72 -17.70 -5.94
N PRO A 10 8.67 -18.52 -5.46
CA PRO A 10 8.46 -19.33 -4.26
C PRO A 10 8.38 -18.47 -2.99
N ILE A 11 7.45 -18.81 -2.11
CA ILE A 11 7.26 -18.20 -0.79
C ILE A 11 7.39 -19.30 0.26
N HIS A 12 8.14 -19.04 1.33
CA HIS A 12 8.27 -19.96 2.44
C HIS A 12 6.99 -19.96 3.30
N THR A 13 6.29 -21.09 3.32
CA THR A 13 5.09 -21.32 4.13
C THR A 13 5.30 -22.47 5.11
N ILE A 14 4.35 -22.69 6.02
CA ILE A 14 4.40 -23.82 6.96
C ILE A 14 4.37 -25.19 6.25
N ASP A 15 3.76 -25.25 5.06
CA ASP A 15 3.65 -26.46 4.23
C ASP A 15 4.83 -26.59 3.23
N GLY A 16 5.85 -25.74 3.36
CA GLY A 16 6.97 -25.64 2.42
C GLY A 16 6.82 -24.51 1.41
N LEU A 17 7.50 -24.62 0.27
CA LEU A 17 7.49 -23.58 -0.76
C LEU A 17 6.18 -23.59 -1.54
N ARG A 18 5.58 -22.41 -1.70
CA ARG A 18 4.40 -22.20 -2.55
C ARG A 18 4.59 -21.04 -3.51
N PRO A 19 4.10 -21.12 -4.76
CA PRO A 19 4.08 -19.98 -5.67
C PRO A 19 3.28 -18.81 -5.09
N ILE A 20 3.77 -17.59 -5.26
CA ILE A 20 3.18 -16.37 -4.69
C ILE A 20 1.71 -16.15 -5.06
N GLU A 21 1.32 -16.52 -6.28
CA GLU A 21 -0.05 -16.41 -6.79
C GLU A 21 -1.05 -17.37 -6.13
N THR A 22 -0.54 -18.41 -5.44
CA THR A 22 -1.35 -19.39 -4.71
C THR A 22 -1.51 -19.05 -3.22
N ILE A 23 -0.80 -18.03 -2.75
CA ILE A 23 -0.87 -17.58 -1.36
C ILE A 23 -2.23 -16.91 -1.13
N ALA A 24 -2.91 -17.31 -0.06
CA ALA A 24 -4.23 -16.80 0.30
C ALA A 24 -4.24 -16.24 1.73
N ALA A 25 -5.18 -15.31 2.00
CA ALA A 25 -5.43 -14.82 3.34
C ALA A 25 -5.74 -15.99 4.30
N GLY A 26 -5.21 -15.91 5.52
CA GLY A 26 -5.30 -16.97 6.53
C GLY A 26 -4.21 -18.04 6.44
N GLN A 27 -3.39 -18.06 5.39
CA GLN A 27 -2.20 -18.93 5.34
C GLN A 27 -1.04 -18.32 6.13
N SER A 28 -0.08 -19.16 6.53
CA SER A 28 1.09 -18.72 7.29
C SER A 28 2.35 -18.72 6.43
N VAL A 29 3.07 -17.60 6.45
CA VAL A 29 4.35 -17.41 5.76
C VAL A 29 5.47 -17.16 6.76
N LEU A 30 6.69 -17.55 6.39
CA LEU A 30 7.87 -17.31 7.20
C LEU A 30 8.26 -15.84 7.13
N CYS A 31 8.50 -15.22 8.27
CA CYS A 31 8.92 -13.83 8.40
C CYS A 31 9.93 -13.68 9.54
N SER A 32 10.55 -12.50 9.65
CA SER A 32 11.43 -12.19 10.77
C SER A 32 11.34 -10.71 11.12
N ASP A 33 11.67 -10.37 12.35
CA ASP A 33 11.72 -8.98 12.80
C ASP A 33 13.09 -8.38 12.44
N PRO A 34 13.15 -7.26 11.69
CA PRO A 34 14.37 -6.47 11.49
C PRO A 34 15.17 -6.22 12.77
N ALA A 35 14.49 -5.94 13.90
CA ALA A 35 15.14 -5.69 15.19
C ALA A 35 15.72 -6.95 15.84
N ALA A 36 15.27 -8.13 15.41
CA ALA A 36 15.68 -9.44 15.93
C ALA A 36 16.62 -10.20 14.99
N LEU A 37 17.12 -9.55 13.92
CA LEU A 37 18.10 -10.13 13.01
C LEU A 37 19.31 -10.67 13.78
N GLY A 38 19.59 -11.97 13.62
CA GLY A 38 20.69 -12.66 14.32
C GLY A 38 20.45 -12.94 15.81
N LYS A 39 19.28 -12.58 16.35
CA LYS A 39 18.91 -12.78 17.77
C LYS A 39 17.81 -13.81 17.98
N SER A 40 16.96 -14.03 16.97
CA SER A 40 15.91 -15.04 17.01
C SER A 40 15.70 -15.69 15.64
N SER A 41 15.26 -16.94 15.65
CA SER A 41 14.86 -17.65 14.44
C SER A 41 13.64 -16.99 13.78
N PRO A 42 13.52 -17.07 12.44
CA PRO A 42 12.30 -16.71 11.73
C PRO A 42 11.05 -17.40 12.29
N VAL A 43 9.91 -16.72 12.21
CA VAL A 43 8.62 -17.20 12.73
C VAL A 43 7.55 -17.17 11.66
N TYR A 44 6.54 -18.04 11.78
CA TYR A 44 5.40 -18.05 10.88
C TYR A 44 4.34 -17.04 11.32
N LYS A 45 3.83 -16.25 10.37
CA LYS A 45 2.77 -15.26 10.58
C LYS A 45 1.73 -15.34 9.49
N LEU A 46 0.50 -14.95 9.85
CA LEU A 46 -0.64 -15.00 8.95
C LEU A 46 -0.51 -13.97 7.83
N VAL A 47 -0.93 -14.39 6.65
CA VAL A 47 -1.24 -13.53 5.52
C VAL A 47 -2.61 -12.91 5.77
N LEU A 48 -2.67 -11.58 5.78
CA LEU A 48 -3.89 -10.84 6.05
C LEU A 48 -4.72 -10.63 4.78
N ARG A 49 -4.06 -10.38 3.66
CA ARG A 49 -4.68 -10.13 2.35
C ARG A 49 -3.68 -10.29 1.22
N THR A 50 -4.18 -10.34 0.00
CA THR A 50 -3.40 -10.53 -1.23
C THR A 50 -3.68 -9.39 -2.21
N PHE A 51 -2.73 -9.11 -3.09
CA PHE A 51 -2.78 -8.06 -4.09
C PHE A 51 -2.30 -8.59 -5.43
N VAL A 52 -2.91 -8.11 -6.50
CA VAL A 52 -2.47 -8.35 -7.88
C VAL A 52 -2.28 -6.99 -8.55
N THR A 53 -1.19 -6.83 -9.29
CA THR A 53 -0.83 -5.58 -9.95
C THR A 53 -0.30 -5.85 -11.35
N HIS A 54 -0.25 -4.79 -12.17
CA HIS A 54 0.05 -4.87 -13.59
C HIS A 54 1.11 -3.85 -14.01
N PRO A 55 2.39 -4.04 -13.62
CA PRO A 55 3.46 -3.12 -13.98
C PRO A 55 3.86 -3.26 -15.45
N ASP A 56 4.42 -2.20 -16.04
CA ASP A 56 4.98 -2.21 -17.39
C ASP A 56 6.48 -2.59 -17.41
N ARG A 57 7.09 -2.75 -16.23
CA ARG A 57 8.50 -3.09 -16.06
C ARG A 57 8.72 -4.10 -14.94
N LEU A 58 9.72 -4.95 -15.13
CA LEU A 58 10.23 -5.89 -14.14
C LEU A 58 11.73 -5.73 -13.96
N TYR A 59 12.18 -6.04 -12.75
CA TYR A 59 13.57 -6.19 -12.36
C TYR A 59 13.82 -7.67 -12.09
N HIS A 60 14.75 -8.26 -12.82
CA HIS A 60 15.20 -9.63 -12.66
C HIS A 60 16.49 -9.61 -11.86
N VAL A 61 16.39 -9.93 -10.57
CA VAL A 61 17.52 -9.94 -9.63
C VAL A 61 18.03 -11.37 -9.52
N THR A 62 19.23 -11.62 -10.04
CA THR A 62 19.88 -12.93 -9.95
C THR A 62 20.74 -12.98 -8.70
N ILE A 63 20.52 -14.03 -7.93
CA ILE A 63 21.09 -14.25 -6.61
C ILE A 63 21.92 -15.52 -6.68
N GLN A 64 23.08 -15.50 -6.05
CA GLN A 64 24.01 -16.60 -5.98
C GLN A 64 24.38 -16.89 -4.54
N ARG A 65 24.20 -18.14 -4.14
CA ARG A 65 24.61 -18.65 -2.83
C ARG A 65 26.05 -19.15 -2.86
N ASP A 66 26.66 -19.22 -1.68
CA ASP A 66 28.04 -19.71 -1.50
C ASP A 66 28.22 -21.19 -1.89
N ASP A 67 27.13 -21.97 -1.87
CA ASP A 67 27.12 -23.38 -2.32
C ASP A 67 26.98 -23.53 -3.85
N GLY A 68 27.00 -22.42 -4.59
CA GLY A 68 26.90 -22.39 -6.05
C GLY A 68 25.48 -22.43 -6.58
N PHE A 69 24.45 -22.58 -5.74
CA PHE A 69 23.06 -22.44 -6.18
C PHE A 69 22.79 -21.01 -6.64
N SER A 70 22.05 -20.87 -7.75
CA SER A 70 21.65 -19.57 -8.26
C SER A 70 20.19 -19.59 -8.70
N GLU A 71 19.48 -18.49 -8.44
CA GLU A 71 18.12 -18.27 -8.88
C GLU A 71 17.91 -16.81 -9.28
N THR A 72 16.88 -16.55 -10.06
CA THR A 72 16.49 -15.20 -10.48
C THR A 72 15.08 -14.91 -9.98
N LEU A 73 14.92 -13.76 -9.31
CA LEU A 73 13.63 -13.28 -8.82
C LEU A 73 13.14 -12.13 -9.71
N GLY A 74 11.97 -12.30 -10.32
CA GLY A 74 11.28 -11.25 -11.06
C GLY A 74 10.43 -10.39 -10.12
N THR A 75 10.77 -9.11 -10.00
CA THR A 75 10.17 -8.19 -9.03
C THR A 75 9.92 -6.81 -9.63
N THR A 76 9.21 -5.96 -8.90
CA THR A 76 9.05 -4.54 -9.25
C THR A 76 10.18 -3.68 -8.70
N ALA A 77 10.36 -2.48 -9.25
CA ALA A 77 11.47 -1.57 -8.92
C ALA A 77 11.53 -1.20 -7.43
N GLU A 78 10.37 -1.06 -6.82
CA GLU A 78 10.19 -0.55 -5.46
C GLU A 78 10.36 -1.65 -4.41
N HIS A 79 10.45 -2.92 -4.82
CA HIS A 79 10.44 -4.04 -3.88
C HIS A 79 11.70 -4.05 -3.02
N PRO A 80 11.59 -3.94 -1.68
CA PRO A 80 12.76 -3.83 -0.82
C PRO A 80 13.37 -5.19 -0.46
N PHE A 81 14.68 -5.32 -0.66
CA PHE A 81 15.51 -6.45 -0.25
C PHE A 81 16.41 -6.05 0.91
N PHE A 82 16.58 -6.91 1.91
CA PHE A 82 17.48 -6.61 3.01
C PHE A 82 18.94 -6.80 2.60
N VAL A 83 19.71 -5.72 2.54
CA VAL A 83 21.14 -5.74 2.22
C VAL A 83 21.96 -5.66 3.50
N SER A 84 22.66 -6.74 3.82
CA SER A 84 23.37 -6.93 5.08
C SER A 84 24.53 -5.96 5.29
N GLN A 85 25.31 -5.61 4.25
CA GLN A 85 26.43 -4.66 4.43
C GLN A 85 25.94 -3.24 4.72
N ARG A 86 24.73 -2.90 4.25
CA ARG A 86 24.11 -1.59 4.43
C ARG A 86 23.18 -1.55 5.66
N ASN A 87 22.87 -2.73 6.21
CA ASN A 87 21.94 -2.94 7.32
C ASN A 87 20.58 -2.26 7.10
N GLU A 88 20.06 -2.36 5.87
CA GLU A 88 18.79 -1.74 5.50
C GLU A 88 18.08 -2.48 4.38
N PHE A 89 16.79 -2.18 4.25
CA PHE A 89 15.99 -2.57 3.11
C PHE A 89 16.22 -1.61 1.94
N VAL A 90 16.72 -2.14 0.83
CA VAL A 90 17.07 -1.41 -0.39
C VAL A 90 16.08 -1.79 -1.50
N PRO A 91 15.43 -0.83 -2.17
CA PRO A 91 14.57 -1.10 -3.33
C PRO A 91 15.31 -1.86 -4.44
N ALA A 92 14.61 -2.73 -5.18
CA ALA A 92 15.20 -3.53 -6.25
C ALA A 92 15.94 -2.69 -7.29
N ALA A 93 15.42 -1.49 -7.61
CA ALA A 93 16.05 -0.57 -8.55
C ALA A 93 17.34 0.09 -8.03
N GLU A 94 17.61 0.03 -6.72
CA GLU A 94 18.80 0.59 -6.06
C GLU A 94 19.82 -0.49 -5.64
N LEU A 95 19.51 -1.75 -5.91
CA LEU A 95 20.41 -2.87 -5.69
C LEU A 95 21.62 -2.81 -6.63
N GLN A 96 22.73 -3.35 -6.17
CA GLN A 96 23.97 -3.44 -6.90
C GLN A 96 24.48 -4.87 -6.91
N VAL A 97 25.13 -5.26 -8.02
CA VAL A 97 25.88 -6.51 -8.08
C VAL A 97 26.93 -6.51 -6.96
N GLY A 98 26.99 -7.59 -6.20
CA GLY A 98 27.82 -7.75 -5.00
C GLY A 98 27.13 -7.41 -3.68
N ASP A 99 25.92 -6.84 -3.69
CA ASP A 99 25.13 -6.69 -2.45
C ASP A 99 24.86 -8.07 -1.84
N GLN A 100 25.05 -8.19 -0.52
CA GLN A 100 24.84 -9.43 0.23
C GLN A 100 23.49 -9.41 0.92
N LEU A 101 22.65 -10.37 0.56
CA LEU A 101 21.33 -10.60 1.08
C LEU A 101 21.36 -11.60 2.23
N ILE A 102 20.43 -11.47 3.17
CA ILE A 102 20.22 -12.45 4.24
C ILE A 102 19.20 -13.50 3.81
N LEU A 103 19.49 -14.75 4.13
CA LEU A 103 18.64 -15.90 3.86
C LEU A 103 17.87 -16.35 5.11
N ALA A 104 16.76 -17.06 4.91
CA ALA A 104 15.94 -17.67 5.96
C ALA A 104 16.72 -18.68 6.81
N SER A 105 17.76 -19.29 6.24
CA SER A 105 18.68 -20.20 6.94
C SER A 105 19.64 -19.47 7.90
N GLY A 106 19.69 -18.13 7.87
CA GLY A 106 20.71 -17.32 8.52
C GLY A 106 22.00 -17.17 7.70
N GLY A 107 22.10 -17.86 6.56
CA GLY A 107 23.19 -17.70 5.60
C GLY A 107 23.10 -16.40 4.78
N ARG A 108 24.02 -16.26 3.83
CA ARG A 108 24.06 -15.12 2.90
C ARG A 108 24.00 -15.61 1.46
N ALA A 109 23.56 -14.71 0.58
CA ALA A 109 23.72 -14.82 -0.85
C ALA A 109 24.12 -13.47 -1.41
N GLN A 110 24.77 -13.44 -2.58
CA GLN A 110 25.15 -12.22 -3.25
C GLN A 110 24.29 -11.99 -4.51
N ILE A 111 24.06 -10.74 -4.86
CA ILE A 111 23.49 -10.40 -6.17
C ILE A 111 24.58 -10.55 -7.23
N SER A 112 24.35 -11.39 -8.23
CA SER A 112 25.29 -11.66 -9.32
C SER A 112 24.93 -10.94 -10.62
N ASP A 113 23.65 -10.65 -10.85
CA ASP A 113 23.18 -9.95 -12.05
C ASP A 113 21.85 -9.22 -11.78
N ILE A 114 21.62 -8.09 -12.46
CA ILE A 114 20.35 -7.36 -12.42
C ILE A 114 19.97 -6.98 -13.86
N ARG A 115 18.80 -7.42 -14.31
CA ARG A 115 18.27 -7.06 -15.64
C ARG A 115 16.93 -6.38 -15.53
N ILE A 116 16.68 -5.43 -16.42
CA ILE A 116 15.39 -4.73 -16.49
C ILE A 116 14.67 -5.21 -17.74
N GLU A 117 13.43 -5.64 -17.59
CA GLU A 117 12.54 -6.01 -18.68
C GLU A 117 11.41 -4.99 -18.77
N LYS A 118 11.13 -4.50 -19.98
CA LYS A 118 9.98 -3.65 -20.26
C LYS A 118 8.97 -4.42 -21.11
N ALA A 119 7.70 -4.32 -20.76
CA ALA A 119 6.62 -4.92 -21.53
C ALA A 119 6.56 -4.34 -22.96
N ALA A 120 6.12 -5.16 -23.91
CA ALA A 120 6.01 -4.77 -25.31
C ALA A 120 4.79 -3.85 -25.54
N GLY A 121 5.01 -2.69 -26.16
CA GLY A 121 3.93 -1.73 -26.45
C GLY A 121 3.22 -1.25 -25.18
N ASP A 122 1.89 -1.36 -25.17
CA ASP A 122 1.01 -1.01 -24.04
C ASP A 122 0.68 -2.22 -23.15
N ALA A 123 1.37 -3.36 -23.31
CA ALA A 123 1.16 -4.53 -22.47
C ALA A 123 1.68 -4.31 -21.04
N THR A 124 1.21 -5.13 -20.12
CA THR A 124 1.65 -5.15 -18.72
C THR A 124 1.95 -6.57 -18.28
N PHE A 125 2.84 -6.72 -17.30
CA PHE A 125 3.04 -7.98 -16.59
C PHE A 125 1.89 -8.22 -15.60
N THR A 126 1.88 -9.41 -14.98
CA THR A 126 1.03 -9.68 -13.82
C THR A 126 1.93 -10.05 -12.66
N THR A 127 1.79 -9.32 -11.56
CA THR A 127 2.59 -9.51 -10.35
C THR A 127 1.71 -9.57 -9.11
N TYR A 128 2.21 -10.23 -8.08
CA TYR A 128 1.49 -10.58 -6.87
C TYR A 128 2.23 -10.03 -5.65
N ASN A 129 1.47 -9.66 -4.63
CA ASN A 129 1.98 -9.41 -3.30
C ASN A 129 0.92 -9.85 -2.29
N PHE A 130 1.28 -9.91 -1.02
CA PHE A 130 0.34 -10.18 0.07
C PHE A 130 0.82 -9.43 1.29
N GLU A 131 -0.03 -9.20 2.29
CA GLU A 131 0.37 -8.53 3.53
C GLU A 131 0.55 -9.53 4.68
N VAL A 132 1.66 -9.43 5.42
CA VAL A 132 1.96 -10.29 6.58
C VAL A 132 1.65 -9.57 7.90
N ALA A 133 1.03 -10.28 8.83
CA ALA A 133 0.72 -9.77 10.16
C ALA A 133 1.98 -9.38 10.97
N ASP A 134 1.87 -8.27 11.72
CA ASP A 134 2.86 -7.69 12.65
C ASP A 134 4.18 -7.20 12.01
N GLN A 135 4.85 -8.04 11.23
CA GLN A 135 6.28 -7.88 10.91
C GLN A 135 6.55 -7.29 9.54
N HIS A 136 5.58 -7.32 8.62
CA HIS A 136 5.70 -6.77 7.26
C HIS A 136 6.96 -7.20 6.50
N THR A 137 7.51 -8.36 6.81
CA THR A 137 8.57 -9.01 6.05
C THR A 137 8.17 -10.43 5.70
N TYR A 138 8.84 -11.02 4.73
CA TYR A 138 8.72 -12.43 4.41
C TYR A 138 9.95 -12.92 3.64
N PHE A 139 10.03 -14.23 3.42
CA PHE A 139 11.12 -14.86 2.68
C PHE A 139 10.65 -15.39 1.32
N VAL A 140 11.39 -15.04 0.27
CA VAL A 140 11.08 -15.34 -1.14
C VAL A 140 12.19 -16.11 -1.83
N GLY A 141 11.85 -16.85 -2.90
CA GLY A 141 12.81 -17.68 -3.62
C GLY A 141 13.13 -18.99 -2.88
N GLN A 142 13.83 -19.89 -3.56
CA GLN A 142 14.30 -21.15 -2.97
C GLN A 142 15.41 -20.93 -1.93
N SER A 143 16.17 -19.85 -2.08
CA SER A 143 17.18 -19.43 -1.11
C SER A 143 16.56 -18.80 0.14
N GLY A 144 15.28 -18.40 0.09
CA GLY A 144 14.61 -17.72 1.18
C GLY A 144 15.22 -16.36 1.46
N VAL A 145 15.21 -15.47 0.48
CA VAL A 145 15.73 -14.10 0.54
C VAL A 145 14.77 -13.22 1.32
N TRP A 146 15.31 -12.41 2.24
CA TRP A 146 14.50 -11.58 3.12
C TRP A 146 14.08 -10.26 2.47
N VAL A 147 12.76 -10.04 2.39
CA VAL A 147 12.15 -8.87 1.74
C VAL A 147 11.09 -8.22 2.63
N HIS A 148 10.76 -6.97 2.33
CA HIS A 148 9.79 -6.19 3.09
C HIS A 148 8.53 -5.87 2.26
N ASN A 149 7.40 -5.78 2.94
CA ASN A 149 6.06 -5.66 2.37
C ASN A 149 5.58 -4.21 2.22
N ILE A 150 6.32 -3.29 2.84
CA ILE A 150 5.96 -1.88 3.02
C ILE A 150 7.18 -1.00 2.69
N SER A 151 6.97 0.15 2.06
CA SER A 151 8.09 0.99 1.60
C SER A 151 8.88 1.61 2.76
N LYS A 152 10.18 1.83 2.54
CA LYS A 152 11.10 2.53 3.47
C LYS A 152 10.58 3.92 3.89
N ALA A 153 9.90 4.63 2.99
CA ALA A 153 9.27 5.92 3.29
C ALA A 153 8.16 5.79 4.34
N PHE A 154 7.35 4.73 4.25
CA PHE A 154 6.29 4.45 5.21
C PHE A 154 6.83 3.96 6.55
N CYS A 155 7.88 3.11 6.56
CA CYS A 155 8.58 2.73 7.80
C CYS A 155 9.27 3.92 8.47
N ASN A 156 9.87 4.84 7.71
CA ASN A 156 10.46 6.07 8.25
C ASN A 156 9.40 7.03 8.81
N LEU A 157 8.22 7.11 8.17
CA LEU A 157 7.08 7.87 8.64
C LEU A 157 6.53 7.28 9.95
N LEU A 158 6.36 5.96 10.01
CA LEU A 158 5.99 5.21 11.21
C LEU A 158 6.98 5.43 12.35
N GLY A 159 8.28 5.26 12.08
CA GLY A 159 9.36 5.43 13.04
C GLY A 159 9.38 6.85 13.62
N LYS A 160 9.34 7.88 12.77
CA LYS A 160 9.31 9.29 13.22
C LYS A 160 8.07 9.63 14.06
N THR A 161 6.91 9.08 13.69
CA THR A 161 5.64 9.29 14.39
C THR A 161 5.65 8.59 15.75
N TYR A 162 6.18 7.36 15.79
CA TYR A 162 6.32 6.57 17.00
C TYR A 162 7.34 7.17 17.98
N THR A 163 8.53 7.58 17.53
CA THR A 163 9.57 8.14 18.39
C THR A 163 9.09 9.40 19.11
N LYS A 164 8.40 10.31 18.40
CA LYS A 164 7.81 11.53 18.99
C LYS A 164 6.65 11.25 19.96
N ALA A 165 5.88 10.19 19.73
CA ALA A 165 4.81 9.78 20.63
C ALA A 165 5.34 9.04 21.87
N ALA A 166 6.37 8.21 21.70
CA ALA A 166 6.98 7.40 22.75
C ALA A 166 7.76 8.21 23.79
N GLU A 167 8.28 9.39 23.41
CA GLU A 167 8.88 10.37 24.33
C GLU A 167 7.91 10.88 25.40
N ARG A 168 6.59 10.73 25.19
CA ARG A 168 5.53 11.21 26.10
C ARG A 168 4.82 10.08 26.86
N ILE A 169 5.29 8.84 26.74
CA ILE A 169 4.65 7.66 27.34
C ILE A 169 5.59 7.05 28.40
N PRO A 170 5.11 6.81 29.64
CA PRO A 170 6.01 6.51 30.77
C PRO A 170 6.56 5.07 30.81
N THR A 171 5.87 4.07 30.24
CA THR A 171 6.28 2.65 30.40
C THR A 171 6.46 1.90 29.08
N ALA A 172 7.39 0.93 29.06
CA ALA A 172 7.76 0.16 27.88
C ALA A 172 6.58 -0.68 27.29
N GLU A 173 5.72 -1.21 28.16
CA GLU A 173 4.54 -1.98 27.77
C GLU A 173 3.47 -1.10 27.09
N SER A 174 3.29 0.12 27.59
CA SER A 174 2.41 1.14 26.99
C SER A 174 2.95 1.64 25.66
N LYS A 175 4.29 1.77 25.54
CA LYS A 175 4.98 2.11 24.29
C LYS A 175 4.73 1.05 23.21
N ALA A 176 4.92 -0.24 23.55
CA ALA A 176 4.69 -1.35 22.62
C ALA A 176 3.23 -1.43 22.14
N LYS A 177 2.26 -1.23 23.05
CA LYS A 177 0.83 -1.24 22.71
C LYS A 177 0.41 -0.07 21.80
N ALA A 178 0.97 1.12 22.04
CA ALA A 178 0.75 2.28 21.19
C ALA A 178 1.43 2.16 19.80
N ALA A 179 2.63 1.59 19.75
CA ALA A 179 3.35 1.27 18.50
C ALA A 179 2.53 0.33 17.63
N LYS A 180 2.11 -0.79 18.23
CA LYS A 180 1.33 -1.85 17.57
C LYS A 180 0.03 -1.31 17.00
N LYS A 181 -0.71 -0.52 17.78
CA LYS A 181 -1.99 0.06 17.35
C LYS A 181 -1.84 1.14 16.27
N THR A 182 -0.75 1.91 16.31
CA THR A 182 -0.43 2.91 15.26
C THR A 182 -0.04 2.23 13.95
N ALA A 183 0.75 1.15 14.01
CA ALA A 183 1.07 0.33 12.86
C ALA A 183 -0.20 -0.29 12.25
N GLU A 184 -1.05 -0.96 13.07
CA GLU A 184 -2.33 -1.55 12.65
C GLU A 184 -3.25 -0.57 11.91
N LEU A 185 -3.28 0.69 12.35
CA LEU A 185 -4.11 1.75 11.75
C LEU A 185 -3.56 2.25 10.41
N LEU A 186 -2.25 2.36 10.30
CA LEU A 186 -1.60 2.82 9.07
C LEU A 186 -1.60 1.72 8.00
N ILE A 187 -1.48 0.46 8.40
CA ILE A 187 -1.70 -0.74 7.58
C ILE A 187 -3.10 -0.76 6.96
N LYS A 188 -4.15 -0.56 7.78
CA LYS A 188 -5.54 -0.51 7.29
C LYS A 188 -5.76 0.61 6.27
N LYS A 189 -5.05 1.72 6.44
CA LYS A 189 -5.10 2.87 5.54
C LYS A 189 -4.29 2.68 4.26
N ALA A 190 -3.10 2.09 4.34
CA ALA A 190 -2.21 1.86 3.19
C ALA A 190 -2.81 0.87 2.18
N ALA A 191 -3.71 0.02 2.64
CA ALA A 191 -4.34 -0.99 1.81
C ALA A 191 -5.78 -0.67 1.39
N GLY A 192 -6.20 0.60 1.53
CA GLY A 192 -7.40 1.09 0.86
C GLY A 192 -8.75 0.62 1.42
N ASP A 193 -8.78 0.00 2.61
CA ASP A 193 -9.99 -0.61 3.21
C ASP A 193 -11.07 0.39 3.68
N GLY A 194 -11.04 1.64 3.22
CA GLY A 194 -12.14 2.58 3.44
C GLY A 194 -12.46 2.88 4.91
N THR A 195 -11.56 2.57 5.86
CA THR A 195 -11.80 2.87 7.27
C THR A 195 -11.89 4.39 7.42
N LYS A 196 -13.07 4.89 7.77
CA LYS A 196 -13.33 6.32 7.84
C LYS A 196 -12.47 6.93 8.93
N ILE A 197 -11.90 8.10 8.63
CA ILE A 197 -11.08 8.88 9.57
C ILE A 197 -11.85 9.08 10.89
N ASP A 198 -13.17 9.26 10.84
CA ASP A 198 -14.01 9.46 12.01
C ASP A 198 -14.17 8.20 12.87
N GLU A 199 -14.26 7.01 12.29
CA GLU A 199 -14.30 5.73 13.03
C GLU A 199 -12.95 5.43 13.71
N THR A 200 -11.86 5.81 13.04
CA THR A 200 -10.51 5.77 13.60
C THR A 200 -10.37 6.70 14.82
N LEU A 201 -10.90 7.92 14.71
CA LEU A 201 -10.88 8.90 15.80
C LEU A 201 -11.80 8.50 16.95
N ASP A 202 -12.95 7.88 16.67
CA ASP A 202 -13.87 7.37 17.67
C ASP A 202 -13.28 6.17 18.43
N HIS A 203 -12.53 5.31 17.73
CA HIS A 203 -11.75 4.24 18.36
C HIS A 203 -10.56 4.74 19.19
N LEU A 204 -9.95 5.87 18.83
CA LEU A 204 -8.92 6.53 19.65
C LEU A 204 -9.52 7.15 20.91
N ARG A 205 -10.72 7.73 20.82
CA ARG A 205 -11.47 8.27 21.97
C ARG A 205 -11.94 7.19 22.94
N LYS A 206 -12.27 5.99 22.45
CA LYS A 206 -12.67 4.82 23.27
C LYS A 206 -11.51 4.10 23.96
N VAL A 207 -10.25 4.45 23.68
CA VAL A 207 -9.11 3.94 24.46
C VAL A 207 -9.03 4.77 25.74
N GLU A 208 -9.71 4.33 26.78
CA GLU A 208 -9.67 4.89 28.14
C GLU A 208 -8.27 4.90 28.80
N SER A 209 -7.21 4.52 28.08
CA SER A 209 -5.85 4.39 28.61
C SER A 209 -4.80 5.27 27.93
N LEU A 210 -5.18 6.16 27.00
CA LEU A 210 -4.28 7.18 26.47
C LEU A 210 -4.83 8.52 26.94
N GLY A 211 -4.17 9.14 27.92
CA GLY A 211 -4.61 10.43 28.46
C GLY A 211 -4.98 11.42 27.34
N LYS A 212 -6.10 12.12 27.52
CA LYS A 212 -6.77 12.97 26.51
C LYS A 212 -5.82 13.84 25.69
N GLU A 213 -4.80 14.41 26.33
CA GLU A 213 -3.80 15.27 25.68
C GLU A 213 -2.90 14.53 24.67
N ALA A 214 -2.54 13.28 24.93
CA ALA A 214 -1.72 12.47 24.03
C ALA A 214 -2.52 12.07 22.79
N ALA A 215 -3.80 11.71 22.96
CA ALA A 215 -4.71 11.41 21.87
C ALA A 215 -4.92 12.64 20.96
N GLU A 216 -5.17 13.81 21.56
CA GLU A 216 -5.35 15.06 20.81
C GLU A 216 -4.07 15.52 20.08
N ALA A 217 -2.88 15.30 20.66
CA ALA A 217 -1.61 15.63 20.02
C ALA A 217 -1.32 14.74 18.79
N ILE A 218 -1.60 13.44 18.90
CA ILE A 218 -1.49 12.49 17.78
C ILE A 218 -2.50 12.86 16.69
N GLU A 219 -3.75 13.15 17.06
CA GLU A 219 -4.81 13.58 16.13
C GLU A 219 -4.42 14.85 15.35
N ARG A 220 -3.83 15.85 16.03
CA ARG A 220 -3.37 17.09 15.37
C ARG A 220 -2.25 16.85 14.37
N GLU A 221 -1.26 16.02 14.72
CA GLU A 221 -0.11 15.75 13.85
C GLU A 221 -0.49 14.89 12.65
N VAL A 222 -1.34 13.87 12.85
CA VAL A 222 -1.90 13.06 11.75
C VAL A 222 -2.71 13.92 10.79
N ARG A 223 -3.54 14.85 11.29
CA ARG A 223 -4.28 15.80 10.43
C ARG A 223 -3.38 16.74 9.65
N LYS A 224 -2.28 17.20 10.25
CA LYS A 224 -1.31 18.08 9.59
C LYS A 224 -0.65 17.39 8.41
N GLN A 225 -0.11 16.20 8.62
CA GLN A 225 0.61 15.48 7.57
C GLN A 225 -0.31 14.90 6.49
N LEU A 226 -1.59 14.63 6.79
CA LEU A 226 -2.56 14.27 5.75
C LEU A 226 -2.92 15.42 4.81
N ARG A 227 -2.84 16.67 5.29
CA ARG A 227 -2.92 17.83 4.40
C ARG A 227 -1.70 17.89 3.47
N ASP A 228 -0.52 17.58 4.00
CA ASP A 228 0.74 17.56 3.24
C ASP A 228 0.80 16.40 2.22
N VAL A 229 0.23 15.23 2.55
CA VAL A 229 0.11 14.08 1.63
C VAL A 229 -0.96 14.29 0.57
N ALA A 230 -2.10 14.91 0.91
CA ALA A 230 -3.13 15.27 -0.08
C ALA A 230 -2.60 16.28 -1.11
N THR A 231 -1.60 17.09 -0.76
CA THR A 231 -0.88 17.98 -1.70
C THR A 231 0.23 17.27 -2.49
N SER A 232 0.67 16.08 -2.07
CA SER A 232 1.69 15.26 -2.74
C SER A 232 1.02 14.23 -3.65
N LYS A 233 0.71 14.63 -4.88
CA LYS A 233 0.20 13.76 -5.97
C LYS A 233 0.93 12.41 -6.00
N ASN A 234 0.22 11.28 -5.85
CA ASN A 234 0.17 10.13 -6.79
C ASN A 234 -0.44 8.85 -6.16
N THR A 235 -1.72 8.85 -5.76
CA THR A 235 -2.47 7.59 -5.61
C THR A 235 -3.51 7.56 -6.71
N ARG A 236 -3.20 6.86 -7.81
CA ARG A 236 -4.09 6.74 -8.96
C ARG A 236 -5.23 5.79 -8.58
N VAL A 237 -6.33 6.33 -8.07
CA VAL A 237 -7.59 5.60 -7.94
C VAL A 237 -7.97 5.14 -9.35
N ILE A 238 -8.29 3.86 -9.53
CA ILE A 238 -8.67 3.32 -10.85
C ILE A 238 -10.18 3.53 -11.01
N ARG A 239 -10.58 4.15 -12.14
CA ARG A 239 -11.99 4.36 -12.51
C ARG A 239 -12.42 3.25 -13.47
N THR A 240 -13.62 2.72 -13.29
CA THR A 240 -14.29 1.86 -14.29
C THR A 240 -15.51 2.58 -14.90
N SER A 241 -16.00 2.08 -16.03
CA SER A 241 -17.18 2.66 -16.69
C SER A 241 -18.46 2.11 -16.07
N ASN A 242 -19.44 2.96 -15.82
CA ASN A 242 -20.73 2.54 -15.28
C ASN A 242 -21.63 2.00 -16.42
N PRO A 243 -22.07 0.73 -16.38
CA PRO A 243 -22.96 0.18 -17.41
C PRO A 243 -24.25 0.96 -17.60
N LYS A 244 -24.71 1.73 -16.61
CA LYS A 244 -25.92 2.58 -16.70
C LYS A 244 -25.72 3.86 -17.53
N HIS A 245 -24.48 4.28 -17.75
CA HIS A 245 -24.13 5.54 -18.40
C HIS A 245 -23.38 5.32 -19.73
N HIS A 246 -23.81 4.32 -20.50
CA HIS A 246 -23.27 4.02 -21.83
C HIS A 246 -23.63 5.11 -22.87
N PRO A 247 -22.99 5.15 -24.06
CA PRO A 247 -23.15 6.23 -25.04
C PRO A 247 -24.59 6.51 -25.53
N ASN A 248 -25.45 5.49 -25.48
CA ASN A 248 -26.86 5.57 -25.89
C ASN A 248 -27.82 5.68 -24.69
N SER A 249 -27.31 5.90 -23.47
CA SER A 249 -28.14 6.07 -22.29
C SER A 249 -28.73 7.49 -22.22
N VAL A 250 -29.73 7.68 -21.36
CA VAL A 250 -30.36 8.99 -21.11
C VAL A 250 -29.40 9.98 -20.44
N SER A 251 -28.31 9.47 -19.85
CA SER A 251 -27.27 10.26 -19.20
C SER A 251 -25.92 9.59 -19.49
N PRO A 252 -25.35 9.77 -20.69
CA PRO A 252 -24.10 9.12 -21.07
C PRO A 252 -22.91 9.73 -20.32
N GLU A 253 -21.88 8.91 -20.07
CA GLU A 253 -20.62 9.40 -19.52
C GLU A 253 -20.00 10.46 -20.46
N PRO A 254 -19.43 11.56 -19.91
CA PRO A 254 -18.70 12.54 -20.72
C PRO A 254 -17.51 11.91 -21.44
N LYS A 255 -17.19 12.38 -22.66
CA LYS A 255 -16.03 11.87 -23.42
C LYS A 255 -14.70 12.08 -22.69
N ASN A 256 -14.58 13.14 -21.90
CA ASN A 256 -13.42 13.48 -21.07
C ASN A 256 -13.55 12.98 -19.62
N VAL A 257 -14.39 11.98 -19.35
CA VAL A 257 -14.68 11.48 -17.99
C VAL A 257 -13.43 11.10 -17.19
N GLN A 258 -12.38 10.60 -17.84
CA GLN A 258 -11.11 10.27 -17.16
C GLN A 258 -10.37 11.53 -16.68
N GLU A 259 -10.32 12.58 -17.51
CA GLU A 259 -9.70 13.85 -17.13
C GLU A 259 -10.47 14.51 -15.97
N LEU A 260 -11.81 14.49 -16.06
CA LEU A 260 -12.70 14.95 -14.99
C LEU A 260 -12.46 14.18 -13.69
N PHE A 261 -12.28 12.87 -13.77
CA PHE A 261 -11.97 12.02 -12.63
C PHE A 261 -10.61 12.34 -12.02
N ASP A 262 -9.58 12.52 -12.83
CA ASP A 262 -8.22 12.81 -12.36
C ASP A 262 -8.14 14.17 -11.63
N ARG A 263 -8.99 15.13 -12.02
CA ARG A 263 -9.10 16.47 -11.42
C ARG A 263 -10.08 16.57 -10.24
N SER A 264 -10.78 15.49 -9.92
CA SER A 264 -11.85 15.51 -8.92
C SER A 264 -11.33 15.52 -7.47
N VAL A 265 -12.01 16.31 -6.63
CA VAL A 265 -11.80 16.41 -5.18
C VAL A 265 -12.71 15.44 -4.44
N VAL A 266 -12.28 14.92 -3.29
CA VAL A 266 -13.02 13.88 -2.55
C VAL A 266 -13.66 14.47 -1.29
N ASP A 267 -14.91 14.09 -1.01
CA ASP A 267 -15.61 14.46 0.21
C ASP A 267 -15.35 13.48 1.38
N ASP A 268 -15.94 13.78 2.53
CA ASP A 268 -15.83 12.99 3.76
C ASP A 268 -16.43 11.58 3.65
N LYS A 269 -17.27 11.34 2.64
CA LYS A 269 -17.91 10.05 2.35
C LYS A 269 -17.19 9.27 1.25
N GLY A 270 -16.09 9.79 0.72
CA GLY A 270 -15.34 9.16 -0.37
C GLY A 270 -15.94 9.38 -1.76
N VAL A 271 -16.94 10.26 -1.90
CA VAL A 271 -17.52 10.65 -3.19
C VAL A 271 -16.64 11.73 -3.80
N ARG A 272 -16.34 11.60 -5.10
CA ARG A 272 -15.49 12.57 -5.83
C ARG A 272 -16.35 13.54 -6.63
N TRP A 273 -15.90 14.77 -6.70
CA TRP A 273 -16.60 15.89 -7.31
C TRP A 273 -15.65 16.72 -8.16
N VAL A 274 -16.10 17.19 -9.31
CA VAL A 274 -15.31 18.08 -10.18
C VAL A 274 -16.25 19.04 -10.89
N LYS A 275 -15.83 20.28 -11.06
CA LYS A 275 -16.53 21.27 -11.87
C LYS A 275 -15.79 21.42 -13.19
N ASP A 276 -16.50 21.28 -14.31
CA ASP A 276 -15.93 21.48 -15.63
C ASP A 276 -15.87 22.97 -16.01
N SER A 277 -15.40 23.27 -17.22
CA SER A 277 -15.26 24.64 -17.73
C SER A 277 -16.61 25.34 -17.94
N ASP A 278 -17.68 24.59 -18.17
CA ASP A 278 -19.04 25.11 -18.37
C ASP A 278 -19.77 25.32 -17.04
N GLY A 279 -19.12 24.96 -15.94
CA GLY A 279 -19.62 25.10 -14.59
C GLY A 279 -20.51 23.95 -14.12
N VAL A 280 -20.58 22.86 -14.89
CA VAL A 280 -21.29 21.63 -14.54
C VAL A 280 -20.46 20.86 -13.51
N ILE A 281 -21.12 20.41 -12.43
CA ILE A 281 -20.48 19.60 -11.40
C ILE A 281 -20.77 18.13 -11.67
N HIS A 282 -19.73 17.31 -11.82
CA HIS A 282 -19.81 15.87 -12.01
C HIS A 282 -19.51 15.14 -10.71
N ARG A 283 -20.13 13.96 -10.54
CA ARG A 283 -19.98 13.10 -9.36
C ARG A 283 -19.44 11.73 -9.74
N PHE A 284 -18.50 11.25 -8.94
CA PHE A 284 -18.01 9.87 -8.98
C PHE A 284 -18.19 9.20 -7.62
N SER A 285 -18.66 7.96 -7.62
CA SER A 285 -18.81 7.19 -6.39
C SER A 285 -18.44 5.74 -6.62
N ALA A 286 -17.96 5.09 -5.56
CA ALA A 286 -17.78 3.64 -5.54
C ALA A 286 -18.94 3.02 -4.76
N PRO A 287 -19.86 2.29 -5.42
CA PRO A 287 -20.82 1.45 -4.70
C PRO A 287 -20.10 0.26 -4.06
N SER A 288 -20.87 -0.68 -3.49
CA SER A 288 -20.38 -1.81 -2.69
C SER A 288 -19.33 -2.72 -3.37
N ASN A 289 -19.04 -2.54 -4.66
CA ASN A 289 -18.00 -3.26 -5.39
C ASN A 289 -16.60 -2.61 -5.32
N GLY A 290 -16.46 -1.45 -4.68
CA GLY A 290 -15.16 -0.79 -4.47
C GLY A 290 -14.58 -0.08 -5.69
N GLU A 291 -15.26 -0.11 -6.84
CA GLU A 291 -14.81 0.54 -8.07
C GLU A 291 -15.47 1.90 -8.27
N SER A 292 -14.66 2.95 -8.43
CA SER A 292 -15.18 4.30 -8.64
C SER A 292 -15.63 4.50 -10.09
N HIS A 293 -16.84 4.99 -10.28
CA HIS A 293 -17.37 5.29 -11.62
C HIS A 293 -18.14 6.61 -11.62
N TRP A 294 -18.51 7.09 -12.81
CA TRP A 294 -19.31 8.30 -12.96
C TRP A 294 -20.79 7.99 -12.67
N ASN A 295 -21.47 8.87 -11.93
CA ASN A 295 -22.85 8.66 -11.46
C ASN A 295 -23.74 9.90 -11.68
N GLY A 296 -23.42 10.74 -12.67
CA GLY A 296 -24.22 11.90 -13.03
C GLY A 296 -23.53 13.25 -12.85
N SER A 297 -24.27 14.31 -13.22
CA SER A 297 -23.82 15.69 -13.12
C SER A 297 -24.97 16.62 -12.71
N THR A 298 -24.68 17.89 -12.44
CA THR A 298 -25.71 18.93 -12.22
C THR A 298 -26.41 19.38 -13.51
N SER A 299 -26.11 18.76 -14.65
CA SER A 299 -26.74 18.98 -15.95
C SER A 299 -27.37 17.69 -16.50
N GLY A 300 -28.28 17.83 -17.46
CA GLY A 300 -28.95 16.70 -18.11
C GLY A 300 -30.36 16.43 -17.59
N VAL A 301 -30.88 15.23 -17.90
CA VAL A 301 -32.29 14.85 -17.70
C VAL A 301 -32.65 14.54 -16.25
N ASP A 302 -31.69 14.06 -15.45
CA ASP A 302 -31.84 13.82 -14.01
C ASP A 302 -30.64 14.43 -13.25
N PRO A 303 -30.62 15.76 -13.10
CA PRO A 303 -29.46 16.46 -12.60
C PRO A 303 -29.31 16.27 -11.08
N ILE A 304 -28.06 16.13 -10.65
CA ILE A 304 -27.69 16.22 -9.25
C ILE A 304 -28.08 17.61 -8.74
N ARG A 305 -28.89 17.66 -7.70
CA ARG A 305 -29.31 18.90 -7.06
C ARG A 305 -28.12 19.57 -6.38
N ILE A 306 -27.85 20.83 -6.70
CA ILE A 306 -26.72 21.58 -6.13
C ILE A 306 -26.80 21.63 -4.60
N GLU A 307 -28.01 21.64 -4.05
CA GLU A 307 -28.29 21.65 -2.61
C GLU A 307 -27.87 20.34 -1.92
N SER A 308 -27.78 19.23 -2.67
CA SER A 308 -27.28 17.95 -2.17
C SER A 308 -25.75 17.91 -2.05
N ILE A 309 -25.05 18.91 -2.63
CA ILE A 309 -23.60 19.04 -2.58
C ILE A 309 -23.21 19.86 -1.35
N SER A 310 -22.36 19.29 -0.49
CA SER A 310 -21.97 19.94 0.76
C SER A 310 -21.33 21.32 0.49
N ASN A 311 -21.56 22.28 1.40
CA ASN A 311 -20.97 23.62 1.29
C ASN A 311 -19.45 23.55 1.15
N LYS A 312 -18.81 22.62 1.87
CA LYS A 312 -17.37 22.38 1.81
C LYS A 312 -16.90 21.99 0.41
N ILE A 313 -17.63 21.11 -0.28
CA ILE A 313 -17.29 20.74 -1.67
C ILE A 313 -17.56 21.90 -2.62
N ARG A 314 -18.65 22.64 -2.44
CA ARG A 314 -18.95 23.81 -3.27
C ARG A 314 -17.86 24.89 -3.16
N GLU A 315 -17.27 25.11 -1.98
CA GLU A 315 -16.12 26.00 -1.82
C GLU A 315 -14.84 25.46 -2.48
N LEU A 316 -14.59 24.14 -2.42
CA LEU A 316 -13.43 23.51 -3.06
C LEU A 316 -13.50 23.48 -4.60
N LEU A 317 -14.69 23.71 -5.16
CA LEU A 317 -14.95 23.73 -6.60
C LEU A 317 -15.07 25.15 -7.19
N LYS A 318 -14.83 26.20 -6.39
CA LYS A 318 -14.72 27.58 -6.87
C LYS A 318 -13.34 27.82 -7.48
#